data_AF-A0A2D5I754-F1
#
_entry.id   AF-A0A2D5I754-F1
#
_cell.length_a   1.000
_cell.length_b   1.000
_cell.length_c   1.000
_cell.angle_alpha   90.00
_cell.angle_beta   90.00
_cell.angle_gamma   90.00
#
_symmetry.space_group_name_H-M   'P 1'
#
loop_
_entity.id
_entity.type
_entity.pdbx_description
1 polymer ?
#
loop_
_entity_poly.entity_id
_entity_poly.type
_entity_poly.pdbx_seq_one_letter_code
_entity_poly.pdbx_strand_id
1 'polypeptide(L)'
;MYLYEKNVIRPGRSWVDSNGVTHPTNWMSWSDKEKTDAGLKWEDDPAPFDSHFYWSAGVEKALEDKNEVDKDGKALMGPDGKQLVTLGLKSEAINTAKAQANNLLSETDWMVVKAAEVSDYNVPSDVLTYRAAVRTASNNIETLVKASSNLTEFMALYSPPDKDKKAPIDVWPAPL
;
A
#
# COMPACT_ATOMS: atom_id res chain seq x y z
N MET A 1 -2.71 14.33 -22.20
CA MET A 1 -1.40 14.44 -22.90
C MET A 1 -1.47 13.97 -24.36
N TYR A 2 -0.56 14.43 -25.23
CA TYR A 2 -0.39 13.87 -26.59
C TYR A 2 0.75 12.86 -26.62
N LEU A 3 0.57 11.76 -27.36
CA LEU A 3 1.53 10.69 -27.54
C LEU A 3 1.88 10.49 -29.02
N TYR A 4 3.14 10.14 -29.28
CA TYR A 4 3.60 9.59 -30.54
C TYR A 4 4.36 8.29 -30.27
N GLU A 5 3.91 7.17 -30.83
CA GLU A 5 4.53 5.83 -30.60
C GLU A 5 4.81 5.52 -29.11
N LYS A 6 3.86 5.86 -28.22
CA LYS A 6 3.94 5.73 -26.75
C LYS A 6 4.84 6.74 -26.02
N ASN A 7 5.49 7.65 -26.73
CA ASN A 7 6.27 8.73 -26.13
C ASN A 7 5.42 9.97 -25.89
N VAL A 8 5.52 10.55 -24.70
CA VAL A 8 4.83 11.80 -24.34
C VAL A 8 5.43 12.97 -25.12
N ILE A 9 4.61 13.60 -25.95
CA ILE A 9 4.97 14.82 -26.67
C ILE A 9 4.54 16.03 -25.85
N ARG A 10 5.53 16.77 -25.37
CA ARG A 10 5.32 17.93 -24.49
C ARG A 10 4.89 19.15 -25.33
N PRO A 11 3.82 19.87 -24.94
CA PRO A 11 3.46 21.14 -25.57
C PRO A 11 4.66 22.09 -25.67
N GLY A 12 4.81 22.76 -26.82
CA GLY A 12 5.89 23.73 -27.05
C GLY A 12 7.26 23.12 -27.39
N ARG A 13 7.37 21.80 -27.55
CA ARG A 13 8.60 21.11 -27.97
C ARG A 13 8.43 20.47 -29.34
N SER A 14 9.42 20.63 -30.21
CA SER A 14 9.53 19.88 -31.45
C SER A 14 9.75 18.41 -31.16
N TRP A 15 9.34 17.54 -32.07
CA TRP A 15 9.50 16.10 -31.97
C TRP A 15 9.81 15.53 -33.35
N VAL A 16 10.40 14.33 -33.41
CA VAL A 16 10.80 13.68 -34.66
C VAL A 16 9.94 12.43 -34.83
N ASP A 17 9.36 12.26 -36.02
CA ASP A 17 8.58 11.07 -36.35
C ASP A 17 9.47 9.90 -36.83
N SER A 18 8.87 8.73 -37.03
CA SER A 18 9.56 7.52 -37.48
C SER A 18 10.13 7.60 -38.89
N ASN A 19 9.70 8.59 -39.69
CA ASN A 19 10.28 8.89 -41.00
C ASN A 19 11.46 9.89 -40.91
N GLY A 20 11.82 10.35 -39.71
CA GLY A 20 12.89 11.32 -39.49
C GLY A 20 12.47 12.78 -39.72
N VAL A 21 11.17 13.06 -39.90
CA VAL A 21 10.67 14.43 -40.07
C VAL A 21 10.59 15.10 -38.71
N THR A 22 11.20 16.29 -38.59
CA THR A 22 11.12 17.11 -37.37
C THR A 22 9.91 18.02 -37.44
N HIS A 23 8.95 17.78 -36.54
CA HIS A 23 7.73 18.57 -36.40
C HIS A 23 7.99 19.82 -35.56
N PRO A 24 7.36 20.97 -35.90
CA PRO A 24 7.66 22.27 -35.32
C PRO A 24 7.12 22.41 -33.89
N THR A 25 7.69 23.32 -33.09
CA THR A 25 7.31 23.54 -31.67
C THR A 25 5.88 24.04 -31.48
N ASN A 26 5.26 24.59 -32.53
CA ASN A 26 3.89 25.10 -32.52
C ASN A 26 2.83 24.06 -32.91
N TRP A 27 3.18 22.77 -33.02
CA TRP A 27 2.26 21.68 -33.39
C TRP A 27 0.95 21.64 -32.57
N MET A 28 0.93 22.23 -31.36
CA MET A 28 -0.30 22.37 -30.57
C MET A 28 -1.39 23.20 -31.25
N SER A 29 -1.04 24.12 -32.15
CA SER A 29 -1.99 24.94 -32.93
C SER A 29 -2.58 24.22 -34.13
N TRP A 30 -2.11 23.01 -34.45
CA TRP A 30 -2.67 22.19 -35.51
C TRP A 30 -4.10 21.77 -35.16
N SER A 31 -4.92 21.56 -36.20
CA SER A 31 -6.22 20.93 -36.09
C SER A 31 -6.10 19.48 -35.59
N ASP A 32 -7.18 18.94 -35.05
CA ASP A 32 -7.19 17.54 -34.58
C ASP A 32 -6.92 16.55 -35.72
N LYS A 33 -7.35 16.89 -36.94
CA LYS A 33 -7.05 16.11 -38.14
C LYS A 33 -5.55 16.10 -38.45
N GLU A 34 -4.88 17.26 -38.44
CA GLU A 34 -3.44 17.34 -38.69
C GLU A 34 -2.63 16.60 -37.62
N LYS A 35 -3.03 16.70 -36.35
CA LYS A 35 -2.41 15.93 -35.26
C LYS A 35 -2.56 14.43 -35.48
N THR A 36 -3.78 13.99 -35.82
CA THR A 36 -4.07 12.57 -36.08
C THR A 36 -3.34 12.05 -37.31
N ASP A 37 -3.30 12.82 -38.40
CA ASP A 37 -2.59 12.47 -39.64
C ASP A 37 -1.06 12.39 -39.42
N ALA A 38 -0.51 13.22 -38.52
CA ALA A 38 0.88 13.13 -38.07
C ALA A 38 1.15 11.97 -37.09
N GLY A 39 0.12 11.22 -36.70
CA GLY A 39 0.23 10.10 -35.75
C GLY A 39 0.23 10.50 -34.28
N LEU A 40 -0.10 11.76 -33.95
CA LEU A 40 -0.32 12.18 -32.57
C LEU A 40 -1.68 11.68 -32.09
N LYS A 41 -1.68 11.03 -30.94
CA LYS A 41 -2.89 10.58 -30.26
C LYS A 41 -3.07 11.36 -28.98
N TRP A 42 -4.27 11.92 -28.76
CA TRP A 42 -4.64 12.44 -27.44
C TRP A 42 -5.00 11.27 -26.52
N GLU A 43 -4.42 11.24 -25.34
CA GLU A 43 -4.83 10.40 -24.23
C GLU A 43 -4.98 11.29 -23.00
N ASP A 44 -6.08 11.16 -22.27
CA ASP A 44 -6.23 11.92 -21.03
C ASP A 44 -5.14 11.53 -20.03
N ASP A 45 -4.75 12.49 -19.19
CA ASP A 45 -3.77 12.20 -18.16
C ASP A 45 -4.35 11.16 -17.19
N PRO A 46 -3.56 10.15 -16.76
CA PRO A 46 -4.05 9.13 -15.87
C PRO A 46 -4.57 9.78 -14.60
N ALA A 47 -5.77 9.40 -14.17
CA ALA A 47 -6.34 9.92 -12.94
C ALA A 47 -5.40 9.60 -11.76
N PRO A 48 -5.22 10.52 -10.80
CA PRO A 48 -4.45 10.22 -9.60
C PRO A 48 -5.13 9.10 -8.82
N PHE A 49 -4.33 8.26 -8.18
CA PHE A 49 -4.81 7.15 -7.34
C PHE A 49 -3.88 6.96 -6.13
N ASP A 50 -4.41 6.36 -5.06
CA ASP A 50 -3.61 6.00 -3.89
C ASP A 50 -2.92 4.65 -4.13
N SER A 51 -1.60 4.68 -4.26
CA SER A 51 -0.78 3.49 -4.52
C SER A 51 -0.76 2.48 -3.38
N HIS A 52 -1.25 2.83 -2.17
CA HIS A 52 -1.43 1.85 -1.11
C HIS A 52 -2.51 0.83 -1.47
N PHE A 53 -3.60 1.28 -2.10
CA PHE A 53 -4.81 0.47 -2.33
C PHE A 53 -5.02 0.08 -3.81
N TYR A 54 -4.41 0.79 -4.75
CA TYR A 54 -4.61 0.60 -6.19
C TYR A 54 -3.28 0.40 -6.94
N TRP A 55 -3.30 -0.41 -8.00
CA TRP A 55 -2.19 -0.56 -8.95
C TRP A 55 -2.16 0.57 -10.00
N SER A 56 -3.35 1.02 -10.38
CA SER A 56 -3.60 2.19 -11.24
C SER A 56 -5.00 2.72 -10.96
N ALA A 57 -5.38 3.85 -11.56
CA ALA A 57 -6.74 4.38 -11.46
C ALA A 57 -7.78 3.30 -11.80
N GLY A 58 -8.66 2.97 -10.86
CA GLY A 58 -9.71 1.96 -10.99
C GLY A 58 -9.27 0.50 -10.94
N VAL A 59 -7.99 0.21 -10.71
CA VAL A 59 -7.47 -1.16 -10.58
C VAL A 59 -7.08 -1.43 -9.14
N GLU A 60 -8.02 -2.02 -8.41
CA GLU A 60 -7.90 -2.37 -6.99
C GLU A 60 -6.83 -3.44 -6.76
N LYS A 61 -6.05 -3.29 -5.69
CA LYS A 61 -5.23 -4.39 -5.18
C LYS A 61 -6.13 -5.44 -4.51
N ALA A 62 -5.68 -6.69 -4.48
CA ALA A 62 -6.41 -7.77 -3.85
C ALA A 62 -6.52 -7.55 -2.34
N LEU A 63 -7.74 -7.61 -1.81
CA LEU A 63 -7.98 -7.48 -0.37
C LEU A 63 -7.54 -8.74 0.40
N GLU A 64 -7.84 -9.90 -0.18
CA GLU A 64 -7.53 -11.22 0.35
C GLU A 64 -6.31 -11.83 -0.34
N ASP A 65 -5.66 -12.76 0.35
CA ASP A 65 -4.52 -13.51 -0.18
C ASP A 65 -4.91 -14.35 -1.39
N LYS A 66 -4.01 -14.43 -2.37
CA LYS A 66 -4.21 -15.21 -3.59
C LYS A 66 -3.15 -16.30 -3.72
N ASN A 67 -3.62 -17.54 -3.85
CA ASN A 67 -2.76 -18.68 -4.17
C ASN A 67 -2.21 -18.56 -5.59
N GLU A 68 -0.89 -18.68 -5.72
CA GLU A 68 -0.21 -18.62 -7.01
C GLU A 68 -0.27 -19.96 -7.73
N VAL A 69 -0.60 -19.91 -9.01
CA VAL A 69 -0.71 -21.07 -9.91
C VAL A 69 0.03 -20.79 -11.21
N ASP A 70 0.53 -21.83 -11.85
CA ASP A 70 1.12 -21.73 -13.17
C ASP A 70 0.04 -21.55 -14.26
N LYS A 71 0.50 -21.39 -15.50
CA LYS A 71 -0.35 -21.25 -16.70
C LYS A 71 -1.31 -22.43 -16.93
N ASP A 72 -1.03 -23.60 -16.35
CA ASP A 72 -1.83 -24.81 -16.46
C ASP A 72 -2.74 -25.00 -15.22
N GLY A 73 -2.77 -24.03 -14.30
CA GLY A 73 -3.58 -24.02 -13.09
C GLY A 73 -2.99 -24.85 -11.94
N LYS A 74 -1.74 -25.30 -12.05
CA LYS A 74 -1.08 -26.09 -11.00
C LYS A 74 -0.44 -25.16 -9.98
N ALA A 75 -0.55 -25.51 -8.70
CA ALA A 75 0.05 -24.75 -7.60
C ALA A 75 1.55 -24.54 -7.81
N LEU A 76 1.98 -23.28 -7.74
CA LEU A 76 3.40 -22.92 -7.70
C LEU A 76 3.90 -23.14 -6.28
N MET A 77 4.90 -24.02 -6.12
CA MET A 77 5.47 -24.34 -4.81
C MET A 77 6.70 -23.48 -4.52
N GLY A 78 6.80 -23.01 -3.29
CA GLY A 78 7.96 -22.30 -2.77
C GLY A 78 9.09 -23.25 -2.34
N PRO A 79 10.26 -22.70 -1.95
CA PRO A 79 11.40 -23.48 -1.49
C PRO A 79 11.15 -24.29 -0.20
N ASP A 80 10.14 -23.89 0.58
CA ASP A 80 9.70 -24.54 1.81
C ASP A 80 8.70 -25.69 1.57
N GLY A 81 8.39 -25.98 0.31
CA GLY A 81 7.43 -27.01 -0.09
C GLY A 81 5.95 -26.62 0.12
N LYS A 82 5.66 -25.36 0.48
CA LYS A 82 4.30 -24.83 0.54
C LYS A 82 3.93 -24.11 -0.76
N GLN A 83 2.64 -23.98 -1.04
CA GLN A 83 2.19 -23.18 -2.17
C GLN A 83 2.54 -21.71 -1.95
N LEU A 84 3.02 -21.05 -3.01
CA LEU A 84 3.25 -19.62 -3.02
C LEU A 84 1.92 -18.88 -2.93
N VAL A 85 1.90 -17.84 -2.10
CA VAL A 85 0.74 -17.00 -1.86
C VAL A 85 1.18 -15.55 -2.00
N THR A 86 0.49 -14.80 -2.85
CA THR A 86 0.60 -13.34 -2.86
C THR A 86 -0.33 -12.79 -1.79
N LEU A 87 0.25 -12.05 -0.84
CA LEU A 87 -0.52 -11.47 0.25
C LEU A 87 -1.46 -10.39 -0.28
N GLY A 88 -2.69 -10.41 0.23
CA GLY A 88 -3.64 -9.32 0.07
C GLY A 88 -3.39 -8.21 1.08
N LEU A 89 -4.05 -7.08 0.86
CA LEU A 89 -3.95 -5.89 1.71
C LEU A 89 -4.23 -6.17 3.19
N LYS A 90 -5.16 -7.07 3.51
CA LYS A 90 -5.46 -7.43 4.91
C LYS A 90 -4.29 -8.11 5.60
N SER A 91 -3.67 -9.09 4.96
CA SER A 91 -2.52 -9.81 5.52
C SER A 91 -1.32 -8.88 5.67
N GLU A 92 -1.07 -8.01 4.69
CA GLU A 92 -0.01 -6.99 4.79
C GLU A 92 -0.26 -6.00 5.96
N ALA A 93 -1.49 -5.54 6.14
CA ALA A 93 -1.85 -4.65 7.25
C ALA A 93 -1.69 -5.33 8.62
N ILE A 94 -2.12 -6.59 8.76
CA ILE A 94 -1.95 -7.37 10.00
C ILE A 94 -0.46 -7.57 10.30
N ASN A 95 0.36 -7.90 9.28
CA ASN A 95 1.80 -8.05 9.45
C ASN A 95 2.45 -6.74 9.91
N THR A 96 2.04 -5.61 9.33
CA THR A 96 2.51 -4.28 9.72
C THR A 96 2.14 -3.95 11.16
N ALA A 97 0.88 -4.18 11.56
CA ALA A 97 0.42 -3.95 12.93
C ALA A 97 1.18 -4.82 13.94
N LYS A 98 1.45 -6.08 13.62
CA LYS A 98 2.24 -6.99 14.47
C LYS A 98 3.69 -6.56 14.59
N ALA A 99 4.30 -6.11 13.49
CA ALA A 99 5.66 -5.58 13.50
C ALA A 99 5.75 -4.31 14.39
N GLN A 100 4.78 -3.41 14.28
CA GLN A 100 4.70 -2.23 15.13
C GLN A 100 4.53 -2.59 16.61
N ALA A 101 3.63 -3.53 16.93
CA ALA A 101 3.46 -4.01 18.30
C ALA A 101 4.76 -4.61 18.85
N ASN A 102 5.49 -5.40 18.06
CA ASN A 102 6.79 -5.94 18.44
C ASN A 102 7.79 -4.81 18.76
N ASN A 103 7.94 -3.83 17.86
CA ASN A 103 8.84 -2.71 18.05
C ASN A 103 8.53 -1.95 19.36
N LEU A 104 7.26 -1.65 19.64
CA LEU A 104 6.83 -0.96 20.86
C LEU A 104 7.07 -1.79 22.14
N LEU A 105 6.99 -3.11 22.06
CA LEU A 105 7.22 -3.99 23.21
C LEU A 105 8.71 -4.25 23.47
N SER A 106 9.53 -4.22 22.41
CA SER A 106 10.93 -4.64 22.45
C SER A 106 11.78 -3.91 23.52
N GLU A 107 11.53 -2.62 23.73
CA GLU A 107 12.26 -1.80 24.72
C GLU A 107 12.09 -2.28 26.16
N THR A 108 10.99 -2.98 26.45
CA THR A 108 10.64 -3.46 27.79
C THR A 108 10.66 -4.97 27.93
N ASP A 109 11.02 -5.71 26.86
CA ASP A 109 11.05 -7.18 26.90
C ASP A 109 12.08 -7.71 27.91
N TRP A 110 13.22 -7.04 28.06
CA TRP A 110 14.23 -7.41 29.05
C TRP A 110 13.68 -7.39 30.49
N MET A 111 12.73 -6.51 30.80
CA MET A 111 12.12 -6.45 32.14
C MET A 111 11.28 -7.70 32.39
N VAL A 112 10.55 -8.16 31.37
CA VAL A 112 9.76 -9.40 31.46
C VAL A 112 10.67 -10.62 31.62
N VAL A 113 11.75 -10.70 30.84
CA VAL A 113 12.75 -11.78 30.97
C VAL A 113 13.36 -11.76 32.37
N LYS A 114 13.79 -10.59 32.85
CA LYS A 114 14.36 -10.44 34.20
C LYS A 114 13.39 -10.87 35.30
N ALA A 115 12.10 -10.54 35.19
CA ALA A 115 11.08 -10.95 36.16
C ALA A 115 10.85 -12.47 36.17
N ALA A 116 11.14 -13.16 35.07
CA ALA A 116 11.09 -14.62 35.02
C ALA A 116 12.33 -15.28 35.65
N GLU A 117 13.48 -14.60 35.64
CA GLU A 117 14.77 -15.15 36.10
C GLU A 117 15.14 -14.74 37.53
N VAL A 118 14.66 -13.59 38.00
CA VAL A 118 15.00 -13.00 39.30
C VAL A 118 13.76 -12.89 40.17
N SER A 119 13.66 -13.72 41.20
CA SER A 119 12.46 -13.85 42.06
C SER A 119 12.00 -12.55 42.72
N ASP A 120 12.94 -11.64 43.01
CA ASP A 120 12.69 -10.41 43.76
C ASP A 120 12.48 -9.20 42.84
N TYR A 121 12.52 -9.40 41.52
CA TYR A 121 12.27 -8.35 40.54
C TYR A 121 10.85 -8.45 39.99
N ASN A 122 10.12 -7.35 40.13
CA ASN A 122 8.80 -7.18 39.51
C ASN A 122 8.89 -6.15 38.38
N VAL A 123 8.21 -6.42 37.27
CA VAL A 123 8.05 -5.43 36.19
C VAL A 123 7.27 -4.23 36.74
N PRO A 124 7.72 -2.98 36.50
CA PRO A 124 6.97 -1.79 36.88
C PRO A 124 5.52 -1.83 36.36
N SER A 125 4.57 -1.36 37.19
CA SER A 125 3.14 -1.46 36.88
C SER A 125 2.73 -0.66 35.65
N ASP A 126 3.32 0.51 35.45
CA ASP A 126 3.19 1.35 34.26
C ASP A 126 3.64 0.62 32.99
N VAL A 127 4.77 -0.09 33.04
CA VAL A 127 5.26 -0.93 31.95
C VAL A 127 4.28 -2.07 31.65
N LEU A 128 3.75 -2.75 32.66
CA LEU A 128 2.74 -3.79 32.46
C LEU A 128 1.48 -3.24 31.80
N THR A 129 1.00 -2.08 32.26
CA THR A 129 -0.17 -1.39 31.70
C THR A 129 0.07 -1.00 30.25
N TYR A 130 1.21 -0.40 29.93
CA TYR A 130 1.58 -0.03 28.56
C TYR A 130 1.65 -1.25 27.65
N ARG A 131 2.37 -2.30 28.05
CA ARG A 131 2.49 -3.53 27.27
C ARG A 131 1.14 -4.20 27.01
N ALA A 132 0.22 -4.16 27.99
CA ALA A 132 -1.14 -4.64 27.81
C ALA A 132 -1.91 -3.77 26.79
N ALA A 133 -1.81 -2.45 26.88
CA ALA A 133 -2.42 -1.53 25.93
C ALA A 133 -1.92 -1.74 24.49
N VAL A 134 -0.62 -1.98 24.30
CA VAL A 134 -0.03 -2.29 22.97
C VAL A 134 -0.64 -3.57 22.39
N ARG A 135 -0.74 -4.64 23.19
CA ARG A 135 -1.37 -5.91 22.73
C ARG A 135 -2.85 -5.72 22.39
N THR A 136 -3.59 -4.97 23.21
CA THR A 136 -4.99 -4.64 22.95
C THR A 136 -5.14 -3.85 21.65
N ALA A 137 -4.30 -2.84 21.43
CA ALA A 137 -4.31 -2.06 20.18
C ALA A 137 -4.04 -2.96 18.96
N SER A 138 -3.01 -3.80 19.00
CA SER A 138 -2.69 -4.74 17.92
C SER A 138 -3.86 -5.70 17.62
N ASN A 139 -4.50 -6.26 18.64
CA ASN A 139 -5.64 -7.17 18.46
C ASN A 139 -6.88 -6.47 17.91
N ASN A 140 -7.12 -5.23 18.33
CA ASN A 140 -8.22 -4.41 17.82
C ASN A 140 -8.01 -4.10 16.33
N ILE A 141 -6.79 -3.70 15.95
CA ILE A 141 -6.43 -3.46 14.55
C ILE A 141 -6.62 -4.74 13.71
N GLU A 142 -6.12 -5.88 14.18
CA GLU A 142 -6.31 -7.17 13.48
C GLU A 142 -7.80 -7.51 13.33
N THR A 143 -8.62 -7.22 14.33
CA THR A 143 -10.08 -7.44 14.30
C THR A 143 -10.74 -6.55 13.26
N LEU A 144 -10.42 -5.26 13.24
CA LEU A 144 -10.96 -4.30 12.28
C LEU A 144 -10.61 -4.67 10.84
N VAL A 145 -9.33 -5.00 10.59
CA VAL A 145 -8.84 -5.41 9.28
C VAL A 145 -9.55 -6.66 8.77
N LYS A 146 -9.74 -7.66 9.64
CA LYS A 146 -10.47 -8.88 9.29
C LYS A 146 -11.94 -8.61 8.99
N ALA A 147 -12.55 -7.66 9.70
CA ALA A 147 -13.96 -7.32 9.58
C ALA A 147 -14.30 -6.53 8.30
N SER A 148 -13.34 -5.83 7.68
CA SER A 148 -13.58 -5.10 6.43
C SER A 148 -14.01 -6.05 5.31
N SER A 149 -15.21 -5.85 4.76
CA SER A 149 -15.79 -6.75 3.73
C SER A 149 -15.43 -6.35 2.30
N ASN A 150 -14.95 -5.13 2.11
CA ASN A 150 -14.61 -4.55 0.81
C ASN A 150 -13.48 -3.52 0.95
N LEU A 151 -12.96 -3.06 -0.20
CA LEU A 151 -11.85 -2.11 -0.21
C LEU A 151 -12.22 -0.76 0.42
N THR A 152 -13.44 -0.27 0.23
CA THR A 152 -13.92 0.99 0.83
C THR A 152 -13.87 0.94 2.36
N GLU A 153 -14.38 -0.13 2.97
CA GLU A 153 -14.32 -0.33 4.42
C GLU A 153 -12.89 -0.48 4.93
N PHE A 154 -12.01 -1.12 4.15
CA PHE A 154 -10.60 -1.27 4.49
C PHE A 154 -9.86 0.08 4.43
N MET A 155 -10.06 0.87 3.39
CA MET A 155 -9.49 2.21 3.23
C MET A 155 -9.90 3.15 4.37
N ALA A 156 -11.14 3.02 4.86
CA ALA A 156 -11.62 3.80 6.00
C ALA A 156 -10.78 3.59 7.28
N LEU A 157 -10.08 2.46 7.42
CA LEU A 157 -9.18 2.21 8.56
C LEU A 157 -7.92 3.09 8.56
N TYR A 158 -7.56 3.65 7.41
CA TYR A 158 -6.41 4.54 7.23
C TYR A 158 -6.79 6.01 7.27
N SER A 159 -8.08 6.31 7.38
CA SER A 159 -8.59 7.68 7.46
C SER A 159 -9.04 8.00 8.88
N PRO A 160 -8.62 9.12 9.46
CA PRO A 160 -9.19 9.61 10.70
C PRO A 160 -10.71 9.81 10.59
N PRO A 161 -11.50 9.33 11.56
CA PRO A 161 -12.95 9.58 11.55
C PRO A 161 -13.28 11.05 11.81
N ASP A 162 -12.39 11.79 12.48
CA ASP A 162 -12.48 13.23 12.73
C ASP A 162 -11.07 13.84 12.73
N LYS A 163 -10.96 15.15 12.50
CA LYS A 163 -9.68 15.90 12.45
C LYS A 163 -8.80 15.77 13.69
N ASP A 164 -9.39 15.49 14.86
CA ASP A 164 -8.71 15.43 16.15
C ASP A 164 -8.45 13.97 16.60
N LYS A 165 -8.80 12.99 15.77
CA LYS A 165 -8.65 11.55 16.07
C LYS A 165 -7.57 10.94 15.19
N LYS A 166 -6.98 9.84 15.67
CA LYS A 166 -6.10 9.01 14.84
C LYS A 166 -6.94 8.11 13.93
N ALA A 167 -6.38 7.72 12.78
CA ALA A 167 -6.96 6.67 11.96
C ALA A 167 -7.06 5.36 12.77
N PRO A 168 -8.07 4.50 12.52
CA PRO A 168 -8.22 3.24 13.24
C PRO A 168 -6.95 2.36 13.28
N ILE A 169 -6.16 2.35 12.21
CA ILE A 169 -4.89 1.61 12.13
C ILE A 169 -3.78 2.21 13.01
N ASP A 170 -3.93 3.47 13.44
CA ASP A 170 -2.92 4.25 14.16
C ASP A 170 -3.25 4.44 15.66
N VAL A 171 -4.29 3.78 16.16
CA VAL A 171 -4.71 3.88 17.58
C VAL A 171 -3.80 3.03 18.47
N TRP A 172 -2.57 3.53 18.69
CA TRP A 172 -1.57 2.97 19.59
C TRP A 172 -1.42 3.79 20.88
N PRO A 173 -1.04 3.16 22.01
CA PRO A 173 -0.75 3.89 23.24
C PRO A 173 0.41 4.87 23.04
N ALA A 174 0.42 5.96 23.82
CA ALA A 174 1.54 6.87 23.85
C ALA A 174 2.80 6.14 24.34
N PRO A 175 3.99 6.48 23.81
CA PRO A 175 5.26 5.92 24.29
C PRO A 175 5.41 6.04 25.81
N LEU A 176 6.13 5.08 26.40
CA LEU A 176 6.54 5.10 27.81
C LEU A 176 7.49 6.26 28.11
#